data_AF-A0A139CLA6-F1
#
_entry.id   AF-A0A139CLA6-F1
#
_cell.length_a   1.000
_cell.length_b   1.000
_cell.length_c   1.000
_cell.angle_alpha   90.00
_cell.angle_beta   90.00
_cell.angle_gamma   90.00
#
_symmetry.space_group_name_H-M   'P 1'
#
loop_
_entity.id
_entity.type
_entity.pdbx_description
1 polymer ?
#
loop_
_entity_poly.entity_id
_entity_poly.type
_entity_poly.pdbx_seq_one_letter_code
_entity_poly.pdbx_strand_id
1 'polypeptide(L)'
;MTSFEYFAKTCASIEQIPGSLEMTDVIAKLLKEVTIEELPVVTHFVMGSVFPAWSDRQMGVGNRLLYTALSKSSGVSEEEIENIIRKTGDIGETAVQALSSNPAGQSTFSAFTEEKPGMEIKEVYERFTHIADATGKRSQSTKIKNLQYLFNSATPIEARYLARLAIEQLRIGVGEGIVRDAISKAFDTDVAAVERAFMLTNDLGLVAVAACNGGNEEVQKLDIQACQNDAGTGNTQYPVSPE
;
A
#
# COMPACT_ATOMS: atom_id res chain seq x y z
N MET A 1 15.44 -4.30 1.51
CA MET A 1 14.01 -3.96 1.55
C MET A 1 13.84 -2.68 0.75
N THR A 2 12.73 -2.54 0.04
CA THR A 2 12.46 -1.40 -0.85
C THR A 2 11.90 -0.23 -0.05
N SER A 3 12.34 0.99 -0.36
CA SER A 3 11.82 2.18 0.33
C SER A 3 10.40 2.51 -0.13
N PHE A 4 9.57 3.00 0.80
CA PHE A 4 8.23 3.46 0.50
C PHE A 4 8.26 4.75 -0.34
N GLU A 5 9.30 5.58 -0.21
CA GLU A 5 9.53 6.71 -1.10
C GLU A 5 9.66 6.28 -2.57
N TYR A 6 10.32 5.14 -2.85
CA TYR A 6 10.43 4.62 -4.21
C TYR A 6 9.04 4.23 -4.77
N PHE A 7 8.24 3.53 -3.96
CA PHE A 7 6.84 3.23 -4.30
C PHE A 7 6.03 4.52 -4.57
N ALA A 8 6.12 5.50 -3.67
CA ALA A 8 5.42 6.78 -3.78
C ALA A 8 5.80 7.56 -5.06
N LYS A 9 7.09 7.60 -5.42
CA LYS A 9 7.57 8.18 -6.68
C LYS A 9 7.05 7.43 -7.90
N THR A 10 6.98 6.11 -7.82
CA THR A 10 6.42 5.27 -8.89
C THR A 10 4.93 5.60 -9.09
N CYS A 11 4.13 5.65 -8.02
CA CYS A 11 2.72 6.05 -8.10
C CYS A 11 2.54 7.46 -8.70
N ALA A 12 3.39 8.42 -8.31
CA ALA A 12 3.35 9.77 -8.87
C ALA A 12 3.66 9.81 -10.37
N SER A 13 4.56 8.95 -10.84
CA SER A 13 4.83 8.80 -12.28
C SER A 13 3.63 8.20 -13.02
N ILE A 14 2.97 7.19 -12.44
CA ILE A 14 1.80 6.52 -13.03
C ILE A 14 0.63 7.49 -13.20
N GLU A 15 0.38 8.38 -12.25
CA GLU A 15 -0.71 9.39 -12.35
C GLU A 15 -0.58 10.31 -13.57
N GLN A 16 0.63 10.50 -14.09
CA GLN A 16 0.86 11.36 -15.25
C GLN A 16 0.78 10.60 -16.58
N ILE A 17 0.62 9.27 -16.54
CA ILE A 17 0.56 8.42 -17.72
C ILE A 17 -0.91 8.31 -18.15
N PRO A 18 -1.26 8.64 -19.40
CA PRO A 18 -2.63 8.48 -19.90
C PRO A 18 -2.92 7.06 -20.43
N GLY A 19 -1.89 6.30 -20.82
CA GLY A 19 -2.01 5.01 -21.50
C GLY A 19 -1.80 3.80 -20.59
N SER A 20 -2.73 2.85 -20.59
CA SER A 20 -2.65 1.64 -19.77
C SER A 20 -1.38 0.80 -20.03
N LEU A 21 -0.91 0.74 -21.29
CA LEU A 21 0.31 0.02 -21.66
C LEU A 21 1.56 0.61 -20.99
N GLU A 22 1.69 1.93 -20.95
CA GLU A 22 2.81 2.60 -20.29
C GLU A 22 2.74 2.41 -18.76
N MET A 23 1.54 2.40 -18.18
CA MET A 23 1.36 2.06 -16.76
C MET A 23 1.79 0.62 -16.47
N THR A 24 1.39 -0.34 -17.32
CA THR A 24 1.79 -1.73 -17.24
C THR A 24 3.31 -1.87 -17.21
N ASP A 25 4.04 -1.09 -18.02
CA ASP A 25 5.49 -1.13 -18.09
C ASP A 25 6.15 -0.64 -16.81
N VAL A 26 5.63 0.45 -16.24
CA VAL A 26 6.12 0.99 -14.96
C VAL A 26 5.86 0.02 -13.81
N ILE A 27 4.68 -0.59 -13.75
CA ILE A 27 4.34 -1.57 -12.72
C ILE A 27 5.17 -2.85 -12.89
N ALA A 28 5.33 -3.36 -14.11
CA ALA A 28 6.15 -4.53 -14.37
C ALA A 28 7.60 -4.32 -13.92
N LYS A 29 8.14 -3.10 -14.10
CA LYS A 29 9.45 -2.73 -13.57
C LYS A 29 9.47 -2.74 -12.05
N LEU A 30 8.49 -2.12 -11.39
CA LEU A 30 8.37 -2.12 -9.93
C LEU A 30 8.33 -3.55 -9.37
N LEU A 31 7.52 -4.43 -9.96
CA LEU A 31 7.40 -5.84 -9.53
C LEU A 31 8.72 -6.63 -9.65
N LYS A 32 9.61 -6.26 -10.58
CA LYS A 32 10.95 -6.89 -10.72
C LYS A 32 11.96 -6.42 -9.68
N GLU A 33 11.78 -5.23 -9.13
CA GLU A 33 12.77 -4.58 -8.26
C GLU A 33 12.51 -4.82 -6.78
N VAL A 34 11.27 -5.16 -6.42
CA VAL A 34 10.88 -5.49 -5.03
C VAL A 34 11.29 -6.91 -4.67
N THR A 35 11.46 -7.18 -3.37
CA THR A 35 11.76 -8.54 -2.93
C THR A 35 10.53 -9.44 -3.04
N ILE A 36 10.74 -10.76 -3.06
CA ILE A 36 9.64 -11.73 -3.14
C ILE A 36 8.66 -11.60 -1.97
N GLU A 37 9.13 -11.22 -0.78
CA GLU A 37 8.29 -10.99 0.40
C GLU A 37 7.46 -9.70 0.29
N GLU A 38 7.95 -8.71 -0.44
CA GLU A 38 7.26 -7.44 -0.69
C GLU A 38 6.28 -7.54 -1.87
N LEU A 39 6.48 -8.51 -2.76
CA LEU A 39 5.74 -8.63 -4.01
C LEU A 39 4.22 -8.68 -3.82
N PRO A 40 3.66 -9.45 -2.86
CA PRO A 40 2.22 -9.41 -2.63
C PRO A 40 1.72 -8.06 -2.12
N VAL A 41 2.46 -7.46 -1.18
CA VAL A 41 2.13 -6.16 -0.58
C VAL A 41 2.08 -5.09 -1.66
N VAL A 42 3.10 -5.01 -2.50
CA VAL A 42 3.20 -4.02 -3.56
C VAL A 42 2.13 -4.23 -4.62
N THR A 43 1.82 -5.49 -4.95
CA THR A 43 0.75 -5.83 -5.90
C THR A 43 -0.61 -5.32 -5.42
N HIS A 44 -0.92 -5.45 -4.13
CA HIS A 44 -2.14 -4.88 -3.56
C HIS A 44 -2.09 -3.35 -3.49
N PHE A 45 -0.96 -2.80 -3.03
CA PHE A 45 -0.80 -1.36 -2.89
C PHE A 45 -1.02 -0.63 -4.21
N VAL A 46 -0.47 -1.09 -5.34
CA VAL A 46 -0.69 -0.43 -6.63
C VAL A 46 -2.16 -0.46 -7.08
N MET A 47 -2.95 -1.45 -6.64
CA MET A 47 -4.39 -1.49 -6.86
C MET A 47 -5.18 -0.63 -5.87
N GLY A 48 -4.50 -0.02 -4.89
CA GLY A 48 -5.08 0.80 -3.84
C GLY A 48 -5.71 0.02 -2.70
N SER A 49 -5.45 -1.28 -2.60
CA SER A 49 -5.82 -2.10 -1.44
C SER A 49 -4.60 -2.42 -0.57
N VAL A 50 -4.82 -2.72 0.71
CA VAL A 50 -3.76 -3.18 1.61
C VAL A 50 -3.75 -4.70 1.70
N PHE A 51 -4.94 -5.30 1.67
CA PHE A 51 -5.15 -6.74 1.82
C PHE A 51 -5.84 -7.31 0.57
N PRO A 52 -5.69 -8.62 0.31
CA PRO A 52 -6.44 -9.28 -0.76
C PRO A 52 -7.94 -9.32 -0.45
N ALA A 53 -8.77 -9.44 -1.49
CA ALA A 53 -10.22 -9.33 -1.38
C ALA A 53 -10.88 -10.44 -0.54
N TRP A 54 -10.23 -11.60 -0.40
CA TRP A 54 -10.69 -12.70 0.46
C TRP A 54 -10.32 -12.52 1.94
N SER A 55 -9.49 -11.55 2.29
CA SER A 55 -9.09 -11.31 3.67
C SER A 55 -10.22 -10.67 4.47
N ASP A 56 -10.46 -11.17 5.69
CA ASP A 56 -11.37 -10.54 6.65
C ASP A 56 -10.82 -9.21 7.22
N ARG A 57 -9.55 -8.89 6.94
CA ARG A 57 -8.93 -7.64 7.37
C ARG A 57 -9.48 -6.47 6.58
N GLN A 58 -9.88 -5.44 7.31
CA GLN A 58 -10.26 -4.15 6.75
C GLN A 58 -9.46 -3.07 7.44
N MET A 59 -8.94 -2.10 6.68
CA MET A 59 -8.30 -0.93 7.27
C MET A 59 -9.22 -0.25 8.29
N GLY A 60 -10.51 -0.13 7.96
CA GLY A 60 -11.54 0.42 8.85
C GLY A 60 -11.16 1.81 9.35
N VAL A 61 -10.55 2.61 8.46
CA VAL A 61 -10.14 4.00 8.65
C VAL A 61 -11.10 4.85 7.82
N GLY A 62 -12.02 5.54 8.49
CA GLY A 62 -12.85 6.55 7.85
C GLY A 62 -12.18 7.93 7.83
N ASN A 63 -12.69 8.83 6.98
CA ASN A 63 -12.19 10.20 6.83
C ASN A 63 -11.98 10.91 8.16
N ARG A 64 -12.93 10.82 9.09
CA ARG A 64 -12.83 11.50 10.39
C ARG A 64 -11.65 11.00 11.23
N LEU A 65 -11.39 9.69 11.24
CA LEU A 65 -10.24 9.13 11.96
C LEU A 65 -8.93 9.58 11.33
N LEU A 66 -8.89 9.66 10.00
CA LEU A 66 -7.73 10.14 9.27
C LEU A 66 -7.48 11.65 9.52
N TYR A 67 -8.53 12.48 9.56
CA TYR A 67 -8.43 13.89 9.91
C TYR A 67 -7.90 14.08 11.33
N THR A 68 -8.38 13.30 12.30
CA THR A 68 -7.83 13.30 13.66
C THR A 68 -6.36 12.90 13.68
N ALA A 69 -5.95 11.89 12.89
CA ALA A 69 -4.54 11.49 12.81
C ALA A 69 -3.66 12.59 12.18
N LEU A 70 -4.10 13.20 11.08
CA LEU A 70 -3.41 14.33 10.44
C LEU A 70 -3.34 15.55 11.37
N SER A 71 -4.42 15.88 12.08
CA SER A 71 -4.47 17.00 13.02
C SER A 71 -3.44 16.82 14.12
N LYS A 72 -3.38 15.63 14.71
CA LYS A 72 -2.42 15.35 15.77
C LYS A 72 -0.98 15.21 15.30
N SER A 73 -0.74 14.95 14.02
CA SER A 73 0.62 14.83 13.45
C SER A 73 1.16 16.19 12.99
N SER A 74 0.29 17.01 12.38
CA SER A 74 0.64 18.35 11.89
C SER A 74 0.47 19.46 12.93
N GLY A 75 -0.33 19.25 13.97
CA GLY A 75 -0.77 20.32 14.89
C GLY A 75 -1.78 21.30 14.28
N VAL A 76 -2.23 21.08 13.03
CA VAL A 76 -3.33 21.81 12.39
C VAL A 76 -4.66 21.34 12.99
N SER A 77 -5.64 22.23 13.17
CA SER A 77 -6.95 21.85 13.70
C SER A 77 -7.71 20.93 12.73
N GLU A 78 -8.60 20.08 13.24
CA GLU A 78 -9.47 19.26 12.38
C GLU A 78 -10.35 20.12 11.46
N GLU A 79 -10.81 21.30 11.93
CA GLU A 79 -11.57 22.25 11.12
C GLU A 79 -10.77 22.77 9.92
N GLU A 80 -9.47 23.08 10.12
CA GLU A 80 -8.64 23.53 9.01
C GLU A 80 -8.31 22.39 8.04
N ILE A 81 -8.14 21.15 8.54
CA ILE A 81 -8.03 19.97 7.67
C ILE A 81 -9.29 19.78 6.84
N GLU A 82 -10.48 19.96 7.42
CA GLU A 82 -11.74 19.95 6.69
C GLU A 82 -11.81 21.06 5.62
N ASN A 83 -11.26 22.24 5.90
CA ASN A 83 -11.18 23.32 4.91
C ASN A 83 -10.20 22.99 3.78
N ILE A 84 -9.07 22.37 4.08
CA ILE A 84 -8.09 21.92 3.08
C ILE A 84 -8.72 20.86 2.18
N ILE A 85 -9.33 19.80 2.72
CA ILE A 85 -9.95 18.74 1.91
C ILE A 85 -11.10 19.26 1.05
N ARG A 86 -11.89 20.25 1.52
CA ARG A 86 -12.92 20.92 0.71
C ARG A 86 -12.34 21.64 -0.50
N LYS A 87 -11.11 22.17 -0.41
CA LYS A 87 -10.42 22.86 -1.50
C LYS A 87 -9.70 21.90 -2.44
N THR A 88 -9.02 20.89 -1.89
CA THR A 88 -8.18 19.96 -2.66
C THR A 88 -8.98 18.81 -3.28
N GLY A 89 -10.06 18.37 -2.64
CA GLY A 89 -10.85 17.20 -3.06
C GLY A 89 -10.10 15.85 -2.95
N ASP A 90 -8.88 15.86 -2.40
CA ASP A 90 -7.99 14.71 -2.31
C ASP A 90 -7.31 14.64 -0.96
N ILE A 91 -7.37 13.47 -0.33
CA ILE A 91 -6.81 13.28 1.01
C ILE A 91 -5.30 13.24 1.02
N GLY A 92 -4.69 12.79 -0.07
CA GLY A 92 -3.24 12.76 -0.23
C GLY A 92 -2.68 14.17 -0.29
N GLU A 93 -3.27 15.04 -1.11
CA GLU A 93 -2.89 16.45 -1.17
C GLU A 93 -3.18 17.19 0.14
N THR A 94 -4.28 16.86 0.80
CA THR A 94 -4.60 17.38 2.14
C THR A 94 -3.52 17.01 3.17
N ALA A 95 -3.04 15.76 3.15
CA ALA A 95 -1.98 15.31 4.05
C ALA A 95 -0.67 16.09 3.82
N VAL A 96 -0.29 16.30 2.56
CA VAL A 96 0.88 17.12 2.19
C VAL A 96 0.76 18.54 2.75
N GLN A 97 -0.36 19.20 2.50
CA GLN A 97 -0.57 20.59 2.93
C GLN A 97 -0.63 20.71 4.45
N ALA A 98 -1.35 19.80 5.13
CA ALA A 98 -1.44 19.80 6.58
C ALA A 98 -0.06 19.62 7.24
N LEU A 99 0.73 18.62 6.80
CA LEU A 99 2.04 18.33 7.38
C LEU A 99 3.10 19.40 7.04
N SER A 100 2.92 20.12 5.93
CA SER A 100 3.81 21.24 5.55
C SER A 100 3.51 22.54 6.31
N SER A 101 2.29 22.70 6.84
CA SER A 101 1.84 23.94 7.48
C SER A 101 2.46 24.20 8.86
N ASN A 102 3.15 23.21 9.44
CA ASN A 102 3.76 23.37 10.76
C ASN A 102 5.15 22.68 10.87
N PRO A 103 6.23 23.42 10.57
CA PRO A 103 7.60 22.94 10.80
C PRO A 103 7.92 22.72 12.29
N ALA A 104 7.11 23.23 13.22
CA ALA A 104 7.37 23.12 14.65
C ALA A 104 7.22 21.67 15.19
N GLY A 105 6.42 20.83 14.52
CA GLY A 105 6.35 19.38 14.81
C GLY A 105 7.55 18.58 14.28
N GLN A 106 8.26 19.12 13.28
CA GLN A 106 9.56 18.61 12.81
C GLN A 106 10.73 19.16 13.64
N SER A 107 10.47 20.19 14.45
CA SER A 107 11.45 20.90 15.26
C SER A 107 11.44 20.38 16.70
N THR A 108 12.01 19.21 16.95
CA THR A 108 12.56 18.94 18.31
C THR A 108 13.72 17.95 18.37
N PHE A 109 14.12 17.26 17.30
CA PHE A 109 15.36 16.47 17.36
C PHE A 109 16.06 16.14 16.02
N SER A 110 15.41 16.31 14.86
CA SER A 110 15.90 15.76 13.59
C SER A 110 16.74 16.71 12.72
N ALA A 111 16.81 17.99 13.05
CA ALA A 111 17.51 18.98 12.22
C ALA A 111 19.04 18.97 12.41
N PHE A 112 19.58 18.19 13.36
CA PHE A 112 21.01 18.21 13.71
C PHE A 112 21.73 16.85 13.68
N THR A 113 21.07 15.74 13.30
CA THR A 113 21.75 14.45 13.21
C THR A 113 21.03 13.50 12.26
N GLU A 114 21.81 13.02 11.29
CA GLU A 114 21.61 11.81 10.47
C GLU A 114 20.40 11.80 9.51
N GLU A 115 20.67 11.43 8.26
CA GLU A 115 19.63 11.08 7.29
C GLU A 115 18.68 10.09 7.95
N LYS A 116 17.42 10.49 8.19
CA LYS A 116 16.42 9.55 8.70
C LYS A 116 16.40 8.35 7.74
N PRO A 117 16.59 7.11 8.22
CA PRO A 117 16.41 5.95 7.37
C PRO A 117 15.00 6.04 6.77
N GLY A 118 14.92 5.99 5.44
CA GLY A 118 13.64 6.07 4.73
C GLY A 118 12.70 4.96 5.19
N MET A 119 11.40 5.26 5.21
CA MET A 119 10.38 4.28 5.58
C MET A 119 10.38 3.12 4.59
N GLU A 120 10.29 1.88 5.06
CA GLU A 120 10.27 0.70 4.20
C GLU A 120 8.83 0.29 3.86
N ILE A 121 8.61 -0.35 2.68
CA ILE A 121 7.28 -0.85 2.28
C ILE A 121 6.75 -1.84 3.32
N LYS A 122 7.60 -2.74 3.82
CA LYS A 122 7.24 -3.70 4.86
C LYS A 122 6.80 -3.02 6.15
N GLU A 123 7.49 -1.98 6.58
CA GLU A 123 7.11 -1.22 7.78
C GLU A 123 5.71 -0.59 7.61
N VAL A 124 5.41 -0.01 6.46
CA VAL A 124 4.07 0.52 6.15
C VAL A 124 3.01 -0.57 6.25
N TYR A 125 3.27 -1.72 5.62
CA TYR A 125 2.35 -2.85 5.64
C TYR A 125 2.12 -3.41 7.05
N GLU A 126 3.17 -3.52 7.87
CA GLU A 126 3.06 -3.94 9.28
C GLU A 126 2.22 -2.96 10.09
N ARG A 127 2.42 -1.64 9.91
CA ARG A 127 1.61 -0.61 10.57
C ARG A 127 0.15 -0.65 10.13
N PHE A 128 -0.12 -0.87 8.83
CA PHE A 128 -1.48 -1.04 8.32
C PHE A 128 -2.13 -2.32 8.83
N THR A 129 -1.37 -3.40 8.97
CA THR A 129 -1.84 -4.65 9.60
C THR A 129 -2.23 -4.41 11.05
N HIS A 130 -1.41 -3.70 11.83
CA HIS A 130 -1.76 -3.32 13.21
C HIS A 130 -2.99 -2.40 13.29
N ILE A 131 -3.25 -1.58 12.27
CA ILE A 131 -4.48 -0.77 12.18
C ILE A 131 -5.69 -1.66 11.93
N ALA A 132 -5.60 -2.60 11.00
CA ALA A 132 -6.69 -3.51 10.65
C ALA A 132 -7.05 -4.45 11.81
N ASP A 133 -6.05 -5.01 12.48
CA ASP A 133 -6.23 -5.95 13.61
C ASP A 133 -6.72 -5.23 14.90
N ALA A 134 -6.70 -3.90 14.94
CA ALA A 134 -7.14 -3.14 16.11
C ALA A 134 -8.67 -3.14 16.27
N THR A 135 -9.17 -3.95 17.21
CA THR A 135 -10.60 -4.08 17.54
C THR A 135 -10.92 -3.71 18.99
N GLY A 136 -12.21 -3.56 19.33
CA GLY A 136 -12.68 -3.29 20.68
C GLY A 136 -12.50 -1.84 21.17
N LYS A 137 -12.60 -1.63 22.49
CA LYS A 137 -12.75 -0.31 23.15
C LYS A 137 -11.59 0.67 22.92
N ARG A 138 -10.42 0.21 22.48
CA ARG A 138 -9.22 1.04 22.21
C ARG A 138 -8.79 1.04 20.74
N SER A 139 -9.57 0.42 19.86
CA SER A 139 -9.27 0.33 18.42
C SER A 139 -8.95 1.70 17.80
N GLN A 140 -9.85 2.66 17.95
CA GLN A 140 -9.71 4.00 17.36
C GLN A 140 -8.41 4.70 17.78
N SER A 141 -8.05 4.63 19.07
CA SER A 141 -6.81 5.27 19.54
C SER A 141 -5.56 4.54 19.07
N THR A 142 -5.58 3.21 18.96
CA THR A 142 -4.50 2.42 18.35
C THR A 142 -4.33 2.76 16.86
N LYS A 143 -5.43 2.86 16.11
CA LYS A 143 -5.40 3.23 14.69
C LYS A 143 -4.80 4.62 14.48
N ILE A 144 -5.25 5.61 15.27
CA ILE A 144 -4.72 6.97 15.24
C ILE A 144 -3.21 6.97 15.53
N LYS A 145 -2.74 6.24 16.55
CA LYS A 145 -1.31 6.20 16.90
C LYS A 145 -0.44 5.63 15.78
N ASN A 146 -0.86 4.55 15.12
CA ASN A 146 -0.12 3.98 13.99
C ASN A 146 -0.09 4.95 12.79
N LEU A 147 -1.20 5.60 12.48
CA LEU A 147 -1.24 6.63 11.42
C LEU A 147 -0.34 7.83 11.76
N GLN A 148 -0.35 8.30 13.01
CA GLN A 148 0.54 9.38 13.45
C GLN A 148 2.01 9.00 13.31
N TYR A 149 2.35 7.77 13.67
CA TYR A 149 3.72 7.27 13.51
C TYR A 149 4.16 7.34 12.04
N LEU A 150 3.31 6.85 11.12
CA LEU A 150 3.57 6.92 9.69
C LEU A 150 3.71 8.37 9.21
N PHE A 151 2.77 9.26 9.54
CA PHE A 151 2.82 10.66 9.08
C PHE A 151 3.98 11.47 9.63
N ASN A 152 4.45 11.18 10.85
CA ASN A 152 5.60 11.87 11.44
C ASN A 152 6.94 11.46 10.83
N SER A 153 6.99 10.28 10.21
CA SER A 153 8.17 9.74 9.52
C SER A 153 8.16 10.01 8.02
N ALA A 154 6.99 10.30 7.44
CA ALA A 154 6.81 10.45 6.01
C ALA A 154 7.37 11.78 5.45
N THR A 155 8.04 11.69 4.31
CA THR A 155 8.25 12.81 3.40
C THR A 155 6.91 13.27 2.80
N PRO A 156 6.83 14.47 2.17
CA PRO A 156 5.60 14.93 1.54
C PRO A 156 5.02 13.93 0.51
N ILE A 157 5.87 13.35 -0.34
CA ILE A 157 5.40 12.41 -1.36
C ILE A 157 4.87 11.11 -0.72
N GLU A 158 5.54 10.61 0.32
CA GLU A 158 5.08 9.43 1.05
C GLU A 158 3.75 9.71 1.77
N ALA A 159 3.62 10.87 2.43
CA ALA A 159 2.40 11.26 3.13
C ALA A 159 1.17 11.27 2.22
N ARG A 160 1.33 11.72 0.96
CA ARG A 160 0.27 11.70 -0.05
C ARG A 160 -0.26 10.28 -0.26
N TYR A 161 0.62 9.33 -0.53
CA TYR A 161 0.23 7.95 -0.84
C TYR A 161 -0.16 7.15 0.39
N LEU A 162 0.43 7.42 1.56
CA LEU A 162 0.01 6.85 2.84
C LEU A 162 -1.44 7.23 3.17
N ALA A 163 -1.79 8.51 3.05
CA ALA A 163 -3.14 8.97 3.34
C ALA A 163 -4.17 8.36 2.40
N ARG A 164 -3.82 8.22 1.11
CA ARG A 164 -4.66 7.57 0.10
C ARG A 164 -4.81 6.06 0.32
N LEU A 165 -3.72 5.34 0.62
CA LEU A 165 -3.78 3.91 0.98
C LEU A 165 -4.55 3.67 2.28
N ALA A 166 -4.43 4.58 3.25
CA ALA A 166 -5.11 4.45 4.54
C ALA A 166 -6.63 4.40 4.41
N ILE A 167 -7.20 5.05 3.39
CA ILE A 167 -8.63 4.99 3.05
C ILE A 167 -8.93 4.09 1.84
N GLU A 168 -7.95 3.31 1.37
CA GLU A 168 -8.04 2.40 0.22
C GLU A 168 -8.50 3.09 -1.06
N GLN A 169 -8.02 4.32 -1.29
CA GLN A 169 -8.32 5.14 -2.48
C GLN A 169 -7.04 5.74 -3.06
N LEU A 170 -6.23 4.93 -3.74
CA LEU A 170 -4.96 5.38 -4.31
C LEU A 170 -5.11 6.35 -5.50
N ARG A 171 -6.17 6.17 -6.29
CA ARG A 171 -6.54 7.04 -7.43
C ARG A 171 -5.45 7.22 -8.50
N ILE A 172 -4.69 6.16 -8.78
CA ILE A 172 -3.63 6.19 -9.82
C ILE A 172 -4.08 5.59 -11.17
N GLY A 173 -5.35 5.22 -11.31
CA GLY A 173 -5.89 4.65 -12.57
C GLY A 173 -5.49 3.20 -12.83
N VAL A 174 -4.95 2.50 -11.82
CA VAL A 174 -4.51 1.11 -11.90
C VAL A 174 -5.60 0.19 -11.37
N GLY A 175 -6.02 -0.77 -12.20
CA GLY A 175 -6.93 -1.84 -11.83
C GLY A 175 -6.30 -3.22 -12.09
N GLU A 176 -7.06 -4.27 -11.76
CA GLU A 176 -6.62 -5.67 -11.85
C GLU A 176 -6.07 -6.05 -13.23
N GLY A 177 -6.70 -5.59 -14.33
CA GLY A 177 -6.23 -5.89 -15.69
C GLY A 177 -4.83 -5.36 -15.98
N ILE A 178 -4.51 -4.13 -15.53
CA ILE A 178 -3.17 -3.55 -15.72
C ILE A 178 -2.14 -4.33 -14.89
N VAL A 179 -2.49 -4.72 -13.67
CA VAL A 179 -1.61 -5.49 -12.78
C VAL A 179 -1.41 -6.91 -13.29
N ARG A 180 -2.45 -7.58 -13.81
CA ARG A 180 -2.35 -8.87 -14.50
C ARG A 180 -1.35 -8.80 -15.65
N ASP A 181 -1.51 -7.81 -16.52
CA ASP A 181 -0.62 -7.62 -17.67
C ASP A 181 0.81 -7.29 -17.22
N ALA A 182 0.95 -6.56 -16.11
CA ALA A 182 2.25 -6.22 -15.52
C ALA A 182 2.95 -7.44 -14.93
N ILE A 183 2.23 -8.35 -14.27
CA ILE A 183 2.77 -9.63 -13.77
C ILE A 183 3.26 -10.48 -14.93
N SER A 184 2.44 -10.61 -15.99
CA SER A 184 2.81 -11.34 -17.22
C SER A 184 4.09 -10.77 -17.83
N LYS A 185 4.16 -9.44 -17.99
CA LYS A 185 5.34 -8.76 -18.53
C LYS A 185 6.56 -8.80 -17.60
N ALA A 186 6.34 -8.80 -16.29
CA ALA A 186 7.42 -8.84 -15.30
C ALA A 186 8.12 -10.20 -15.31
N PHE A 187 7.36 -11.29 -15.37
CA PHE A 187 7.90 -12.62 -15.12
C PHE A 187 7.80 -13.57 -16.33
N ASP A 188 7.58 -13.00 -17.52
CA ASP A 188 7.51 -13.73 -18.80
C ASP A 188 6.51 -14.90 -18.77
N THR A 189 5.29 -14.59 -18.32
CA THR A 189 4.20 -15.58 -18.21
C THR A 189 3.07 -15.26 -19.18
N ASP A 190 2.27 -16.27 -19.54
CA ASP A 190 1.09 -16.05 -20.39
C ASP A 190 0.03 -15.27 -19.61
N VAL A 191 -0.45 -14.16 -20.19
CA VAL A 191 -1.54 -13.35 -19.63
C VAL A 191 -2.77 -14.21 -19.31
N ALA A 192 -3.09 -15.18 -20.17
CA ALA A 192 -4.22 -16.08 -19.95
C ALA A 192 -4.00 -17.01 -18.74
N ALA A 193 -2.75 -17.43 -18.50
CA ALA A 193 -2.40 -18.22 -17.32
C ALA A 193 -2.51 -17.39 -16.03
N VAL A 194 -2.02 -16.14 -16.05
CA VAL A 194 -2.15 -15.20 -14.93
C VAL A 194 -3.63 -14.92 -14.63
N GLU A 195 -4.45 -14.69 -15.66
CA GLU A 195 -5.89 -14.48 -15.50
C GLU A 195 -6.59 -15.69 -14.92
N ARG A 196 -6.31 -16.89 -15.45
CA ARG A 196 -6.85 -18.14 -14.91
C ARG A 196 -6.47 -18.29 -13.44
N ALA A 197 -5.20 -18.10 -13.11
CA ALA A 197 -4.73 -18.24 -11.74
C ALA A 197 -5.42 -17.24 -10.81
N PHE A 198 -5.55 -15.97 -11.24
CA PHE A 198 -6.28 -14.96 -10.49
C PHE A 198 -7.76 -15.31 -10.29
N MET A 199 -8.44 -15.86 -11.29
CA MET A 199 -9.83 -16.33 -11.15
C MET A 199 -9.99 -17.47 -10.14
N LEU A 200 -8.94 -18.26 -9.92
CA LEU A 200 -8.96 -19.39 -8.98
C LEU A 200 -8.58 -18.99 -7.55
N THR A 201 -7.66 -18.03 -7.40
CA THR A 201 -7.12 -17.60 -6.10
C THR A 201 -7.75 -16.32 -5.57
N ASN A 202 -8.31 -15.50 -6.45
CA ASN A 202 -8.76 -14.14 -6.18
C ASN A 202 -7.66 -13.26 -5.53
N ASP A 203 -6.39 -13.53 -5.87
CA ASP A 203 -5.22 -12.87 -5.29
C ASP A 203 -4.09 -12.71 -6.31
N LEU A 204 -3.94 -11.50 -6.85
CA LEU A 204 -2.84 -11.16 -7.76
C LEU A 204 -1.47 -11.13 -7.05
N GLY A 205 -1.42 -10.88 -5.73
CA GLY A 205 -0.18 -10.92 -4.97
C GLY A 205 0.39 -12.34 -4.88
N LEU A 206 -0.49 -13.32 -4.64
CA LEU A 206 -0.12 -14.74 -4.71
C LEU A 206 0.34 -15.15 -6.12
N VAL A 207 -0.39 -14.71 -7.15
CA VAL A 207 -0.05 -15.01 -8.55
C VAL A 207 1.30 -14.39 -8.93
N ALA A 208 1.59 -13.17 -8.46
CA ALA A 208 2.88 -12.51 -8.68
C ALA A 208 4.04 -13.32 -8.07
N VAL A 209 3.87 -13.85 -6.86
CA VAL A 209 4.88 -14.71 -6.20
C VAL A 209 5.12 -16.00 -6.99
N ALA A 210 4.05 -16.67 -7.43
CA ALA A 210 4.17 -17.87 -8.26
C ALA A 210 4.92 -17.56 -9.55
N ALA A 211 4.56 -16.47 -10.23
CA ALA A 211 5.22 -16.02 -11.46
C ALA A 211 6.70 -15.68 -11.22
N CYS A 212 7.04 -15.03 -10.11
CA CYS A 212 8.43 -14.73 -9.76
C CYS A 212 9.27 -15.98 -9.48
N ASN A 213 8.68 -17.02 -8.88
CA ASN A 213 9.40 -18.24 -8.49
C ASN A 213 9.74 -19.16 -9.65
N GLY A 214 8.82 -19.33 -10.60
CA GLY A 214 9.04 -20.28 -11.71
C GLY A 214 8.25 -19.95 -12.97
N GLY A 215 7.91 -18.67 -13.14
CA GLY A 215 7.27 -18.17 -14.34
C GLY A 215 5.95 -18.87 -14.63
N ASN A 216 5.75 -19.20 -15.90
CA ASN A 216 4.48 -19.71 -16.39
C ASN A 216 4.10 -21.09 -15.79
N GLU A 217 5.09 -21.92 -15.49
CA GLU A 217 4.85 -23.26 -14.92
C GLU A 217 4.23 -23.19 -13.52
N GLU A 218 4.76 -22.33 -12.65
CA GLU A 218 4.24 -22.15 -11.29
C GLU A 218 2.86 -21.47 -11.28
N VAL A 219 2.63 -20.50 -12.18
CA VAL A 219 1.31 -19.88 -12.34
C VAL A 219 0.26 -20.92 -12.76
N GLN A 220 0.60 -21.86 -13.64
CA GLN A 220 -0.31 -22.91 -14.09
C GLN A 220 -0.64 -23.94 -13.00
N LYS A 221 0.26 -24.14 -12.01
CA LYS A 221 0.03 -25.03 -10.86
C LYS A 221 -0.97 -24.45 -9.86
N LEU A 222 -1.25 -23.14 -9.91
CA LEU A 222 -2.26 -22.54 -9.06
C LEU A 222 -3.64 -23.13 -9.37
N ASP A 223 -4.32 -23.53 -8.31
CA ASP A 223 -5.65 -24.12 -8.30
C ASP A 223 -6.52 -23.41 -7.27
N ILE A 224 -7.80 -23.81 -7.18
CA ILE A 224 -8.73 -23.29 -6.18
C ILE A 224 -8.13 -23.48 -4.79
N GLN A 225 -7.65 -22.40 -4.20
CA GLN A 225 -7.41 -22.38 -2.77
C GLN A 225 -8.78 -22.30 -2.10
N ALA A 226 -9.19 -23.40 -1.46
CA ALA A 226 -10.29 -23.31 -0.51
C ALA A 226 -9.89 -22.25 0.53
N CYS A 227 -10.71 -21.22 0.73
CA CYS A 227 -10.54 -20.23 1.79
C CYS A 227 -10.36 -20.98 3.12
N GLN A 228 -9.12 -21.23 3.52
CA GLN A 228 -8.82 -21.58 4.89
C GLN A 228 -8.86 -20.26 5.63
N ASN A 229 -10.04 -19.98 6.17
CA ASN A 229 -10.26 -18.91 7.13
C ASN A 229 -9.34 -19.20 8.32
N ASP A 230 -8.13 -18.66 8.32
CA ASP A 230 -7.24 -18.65 9.49
C ASP A 230 -7.79 -17.63 10.51
N ALA A 231 -8.92 -18.00 11.09
CA ALA A 231 -9.37 -17.47 12.35
C ALA A 231 -8.37 -17.90 13.44
N GLY A 232 -7.30 -17.13 13.62
CA GLY A 232 -6.58 -17.09 14.90
C GLY A 232 -5.07 -17.23 14.91
N THR A 233 -4.38 -17.36 13.77
CA THR A 233 -2.91 -17.34 13.75
C THR A 233 -2.43 -16.23 12.84
N GLY A 234 -2.02 -15.10 13.44
CA GLY A 234 -1.55 -13.89 12.75
C GLY A 234 -0.25 -14.05 11.96
N ASN A 235 -0.13 -15.11 11.14
CA ASN A 235 1.01 -15.37 10.29
C ASN A 235 0.50 -15.71 8.88
N THR A 236 0.40 -14.69 8.04
CA THR A 236 0.09 -14.83 6.61
C THR A 236 1.36 -15.33 5.93
N GLN A 237 1.58 -16.65 5.89
CA GLN A 237 2.66 -17.23 5.10
C GLN A 237 2.15 -17.49 3.69
N TYR A 238 2.58 -16.65 2.75
CA TYR A 238 2.58 -17.03 1.33
C TYR A 238 3.32 -18.36 1.21
N PRO A 239 2.83 -19.32 0.41
CA PRO A 239 3.49 -20.60 0.25
C PRO A 239 4.90 -20.36 -0.30
N VAL A 240 5.90 -20.52 0.56
CA VAL A 240 7.30 -20.67 0.18
C VAL A 240 7.49 -22.12 -0.25
N SER A 241 7.85 -22.33 -1.51
CA SER A 241 8.22 -23.65 -2.02
C SER A 241 9.37 -24.21 -1.16
N PRO A 242 9.34 -25.50 -0.79
CA PRO A 242 10.48 -26.12 -0.11
C PRO A 242 11.69 -26.16 -1.04
N GLU A 243 12.85 -25.80 -0.50
CA GLU A 243 14.19 -25.90 -1.13
C GLU A 243 14.46 -27.29 -1.74
#